data_AF-K2QC68-F1
#
_entry.id   AF-K2QC68-F1
#
_cell.length_a   1.000
_cell.length_b   1.000
_cell.length_c   1.000
_cell.angle_alpha   90.00
_cell.angle_beta   90.00
_cell.angle_gamma   90.00
#
_symmetry.space_group_name_H-M   'P 1'
#
loop_
_entity.id
_entity.type
_entity.pdbx_description
1 polymer ?
#
loop_
_entity_poly.entity_id
_entity_poly.type
_entity_poly.pdbx_seq_one_letter_code
_entity_poly.pdbx_strand_id
1 'polypeptide(L)'
;MPYVEFLAELERAGLSVRSFADLIGMNPNSITNYAGRGDVPQHIALVTVLVAEMSANGIDYRAAIAKVAPTRQPRGATRRGSFGGDRQANLDLRS
;
A
#
# COMPACT_ATOMS: atom_id res chain seq x y z
N MET A 1 14.28 -4.81 2.27
CA MET A 1 14.07 -5.39 3.61
C MET A 1 13.41 -6.75 3.42
N PRO A 2 13.97 -7.84 3.97
CA PRO A 2 13.32 -9.15 3.97
C PRO A 2 11.87 -9.06 4.43
N TYR A 3 10.97 -9.79 3.75
CA TYR A 3 9.54 -9.74 4.03
C TYR A 3 9.23 -10.13 5.49
N VAL A 4 9.99 -11.07 6.06
CA VAL A 4 9.87 -11.48 7.47
C VAL A 4 10.21 -10.35 8.45
N GLU A 5 11.24 -9.54 8.16
CA GLU A 5 11.59 -8.38 8.98
C GLU A 5 10.52 -7.29 8.87
N PHE A 6 9.96 -7.10 7.67
CA PHE A 6 8.82 -6.20 7.46
C PHE A 6 7.63 -6.60 8.33
N LEU A 7 7.29 -7.89 8.41
CA LEU A 7 6.20 -8.37 9.28
C LEU A 7 6.49 -8.12 10.76
N ALA A 8 7.73 -8.32 11.21
CA ALA A 8 8.13 -8.07 12.59
C ALA A 8 8.00 -6.58 12.97
N GLU A 9 8.36 -5.66 12.06
CA GLU A 9 8.16 -4.22 12.27
C GLU A 9 6.68 -3.84 12.32
N LEU A 10 5.83 -4.48 11.49
CA LEU A 10 4.38 -4.27 11.57
C LEU A 10 3.81 -4.75 12.91
N GLU A 11 4.24 -5.91 13.38
CA GLU A 11 3.84 -6.44 14.69
C GLU A 11 4.28 -5.50 15.83
N ARG A 12 5.52 -4.99 15.78
CA ARG A 12 6.04 -3.97 16.71
C ARG A 12 5.17 -2.70 16.71
N ALA A 13 4.62 -2.33 15.55
CA ALA A 13 3.71 -1.18 15.40
C ALA A 13 2.23 -1.50 15.73
N GLY A 14 1.90 -2.75 16.08
CA GLY A 14 0.52 -3.19 16.30
C GLY A 14 -0.33 -3.15 15.02
N LEU A 15 0.28 -3.33 13.86
CA LEU A 15 -0.37 -3.29 12.55
C LEU A 15 -0.44 -4.66 11.91
N SER A 16 -1.56 -4.93 11.26
CA SER A 16 -1.66 -5.98 10.24
C SER A 16 -1.20 -5.45 8.88
N VAL A 17 -0.85 -6.35 7.97
CA VAL A 17 -0.56 -6.03 6.57
C VAL A 17 -1.70 -5.23 5.92
N ARG A 18 -2.95 -5.59 6.18
CA ARG A 18 -4.13 -4.86 5.67
C ARG A 18 -4.17 -3.43 6.20
N SER A 19 -4.08 -3.24 7.51
CA SER A 19 -4.13 -1.91 8.11
C SER A 19 -2.95 -1.02 7.70
N PHE A 20 -1.77 -1.61 7.46
CA PHE A 20 -0.63 -0.89 6.90
C PHE A 20 -0.89 -0.48 5.44
N ALA A 21 -1.41 -1.38 4.61
CA ALA A 21 -1.77 -1.07 3.23
C ALA A 21 -2.79 0.07 3.16
N ASP A 22 -3.82 0.05 4.02
CA ASP A 22 -4.81 1.12 4.13
C ASP A 22 -4.15 2.45 4.54
N LEU A 23 -3.24 2.42 5.52
CA LEU A 23 -2.51 3.59 6.03
C LEU A 23 -1.71 4.30 4.92
N ILE A 24 -1.08 3.54 4.01
CA ILE A 24 -0.25 4.08 2.93
C ILE A 24 -0.98 4.18 1.59
N GLY A 25 -2.29 3.91 1.55
CA GLY A 25 -3.12 3.98 0.35
C GLY A 25 -2.78 2.93 -0.72
N MET A 26 -2.34 1.75 -0.31
CA MET A 26 -2.03 0.62 -1.20
C MET A 26 -3.07 -0.50 -1.11
N ASN A 27 -3.21 -1.27 -2.18
CA ASN A 27 -4.00 -2.50 -2.14
C ASN A 27 -3.27 -3.54 -1.27
N PRO A 28 -3.92 -4.17 -0.26
CA PRO A 28 -3.31 -5.22 0.57
C PRO A 28 -2.65 -6.34 -0.24
N ASN A 29 -3.23 -6.71 -1.39
CA ASN A 29 -2.67 -7.75 -2.26
C ASN A 29 -1.32 -7.35 -2.86
N SER A 30 -1.12 -6.06 -3.14
CA SER A 30 0.18 -5.55 -3.61
C SER A 30 1.26 -5.72 -2.55
N ILE A 31 0.90 -5.64 -1.26
CA ILE A 31 1.83 -5.87 -0.15
C ILE A 31 2.11 -7.37 0.02
N THR A 32 1.08 -8.22 0.04
CA THR A 32 1.25 -9.67 0.23
C THR A 32 2.02 -10.32 -0.92
N ASN A 33 1.94 -9.78 -2.14
CA ASN A 33 2.70 -10.27 -3.28
C ASN A 33 4.23 -10.20 -3.08
N TYR A 34 4.72 -9.31 -2.22
CA TYR A 34 6.15 -9.24 -1.89
C TYR A 34 6.63 -10.47 -1.10
N ALA A 35 5.75 -11.23 -0.46
CA ALA A 35 6.10 -12.49 0.19
C ALA A 35 6.74 -13.48 -0.81
N GLY A 36 6.24 -13.54 -2.04
CA GLY A 36 6.78 -14.42 -3.08
C GLY A 36 8.15 -13.96 -3.62
N ARG A 37 8.45 -12.66 -3.53
CA ARG A 37 9.76 -12.09 -3.90
C ARG A 37 10.79 -12.23 -2.77
N GLY A 38 10.33 -12.31 -1.53
CA GLY A 38 11.15 -12.44 -0.32
C GLY A 38 11.56 -11.10 0.29
N ASP A 39 11.40 -9.99 -0.42
CA ASP A 39 11.72 -8.64 0.05
C ASP A 39 10.67 -7.60 -0.34
N VAL A 40 10.49 -6.60 0.53
CA VAL A 40 9.70 -5.40 0.22
C VAL A 40 10.59 -4.31 -0.39
N PRO A 41 10.06 -3.50 -1.34
CA PRO A 41 10.74 -2.33 -1.89
C PRO A 41 11.21 -1.35 -0.81
N GLN A 42 12.30 -0.63 -1.10
CA GLN A 42 12.96 0.27 -0.16
C GLN A 42 12.03 1.34 0.45
N HIS A 43 11.15 1.94 -0.34
CA HIS A 43 10.24 2.97 0.17
C HIS A 43 9.18 2.39 1.13
N ILE A 44 8.73 1.16 0.90
CA ILE A 44 7.82 0.46 1.84
C ILE A 44 8.57 0.14 3.13
N ALA A 45 9.80 -0.37 3.03
CA ALA A 45 10.65 -0.63 4.20
C ALA A 45 10.87 0.65 5.02
N LEU A 46 11.21 1.77 4.37
CA LEU A 46 11.42 3.06 5.02
C LEU A 46 10.19 3.51 5.81
N VAL A 47 9.01 3.48 5.19
CA VAL A 47 7.76 3.88 5.86
C VAL A 47 7.44 2.94 7.03
N THR A 48 7.66 1.64 6.86
CA THR A 48 7.44 0.63 7.91
C THR A 48 8.27 0.92 9.16
N VAL A 49 9.59 1.14 8.99
CA VAL A 49 10.50 1.45 10.09
C VAL A 49 10.10 2.75 10.80
N LEU A 50 9.75 3.80 10.04
CA LEU A 50 9.32 5.07 10.63
C LEU A 50 8.03 4.90 11.45
N VAL A 51 7.05 4.16 10.94
CA VAL A 51 5.79 3.90 11.64
C VAL A 51 6.02 3.10 12.92
N ALA A 52 6.85 2.06 12.85
CA ALA A 52 7.18 1.24 14.02
C ALA A 52 7.94 2.04 15.08
N GLU A 53 8.86 2.91 14.67
CA GLU A 53 9.61 3.76 15.60
C GLU A 53 8.72 4.84 16.23
N MET A 54 7.86 5.49 15.46
CA MET A 54 6.87 6.42 16.00
C MET A 54 5.93 5.72 16.99
N SER A 55 5.47 4.51 16.67
CA SER A 55 4.63 3.70 17.55
C SER A 55 5.33 3.37 18.87
N ALA A 56 6.59 2.92 18.81
CA ALA A 56 7.40 2.59 19.99
C ALA A 56 7.64 3.80 20.90
N ASN A 57 7.70 5.00 20.33
CA ASN A 57 7.87 6.26 21.06
C ASN A 57 6.53 6.93 21.44
N GLY A 58 5.38 6.27 21.23
CA GLY A 58 4.06 6.80 21.59
C GLY A 58 3.61 8.00 20.74
N ILE A 59 4.18 8.18 19.55
CA ILE A 59 3.84 9.25 18.62
C ILE A 59 2.62 8.83 17.79
N ASP A 60 1.58 9.66 17.76
CA ASP A 60 0.42 9.46 16.90
C ASP A 60 0.75 9.72 15.42
N TYR A 61 1.30 8.69 14.78
CA TYR A 61 1.63 8.71 13.35
C TYR A 61 0.39 8.74 12.45
N ARG A 62 -0.79 8.32 12.94
CA ARG A 62 -2.01 8.28 12.12
C ARG A 62 -2.48 9.69 11.80
N ALA A 63 -2.47 10.58 12.79
CA ALA A 63 -2.78 12.00 12.58
C ALA A 63 -1.76 12.69 11.65
N ALA A 64 -0.48 12.30 11.72
CA ALA A 64 0.55 12.83 10.82
C ALA A 64 0.32 12.39 9.36
N ILE A 65 0.08 11.10 9.14
CA ILE A 65 -0.14 10.53 7.81
C ILE A 65 -1.44 11.02 7.18
N ALA A 66 -2.50 11.24 7.99
CA ALA A 66 -3.77 11.76 7.51
C ALA A 66 -3.66 13.14 6.81
N LYS A 67 -2.63 13.94 7.14
CA LYS A 67 -2.36 15.23 6.49
C LYS A 67 -1.96 15.08 5.01
N VAL A 68 -1.47 13.90 4.63
CA VAL A 68 -1.01 13.57 3.28
C VAL A 68 -2.10 12.84 2.49
N ALA A 69 -3.37 12.95 2.91
CA ALA A 69 -4.58 12.29 2.40
C ALA A 69 -4.41 11.60 1.03
N PRO A 70 -4.78 10.30 0.88
CA PRO A 70 -4.46 9.51 -0.29
C PRO A 70 -4.90 10.23 -1.56
N THR A 71 -3.92 10.72 -2.33
CA THR A 71 -4.13 11.57 -3.51
C THR A 71 -4.75 10.81 -4.68
N ARG A 72 -4.90 9.49 -4.57
CA ARG A 72 -5.47 8.61 -5.60
C ARG A 72 -6.32 7.50 -4.98
N GLN A 73 -7.48 7.27 -5.58
CA GLN A 73 -8.25 6.05 -5.36
C GLN A 73 -7.40 4.80 -5.65
N PRO A 74 -7.67 3.65 -5.00
CA PRO A 74 -7.02 2.39 -5.29
C PRO A 74 -7.09 2.12 -6.80
N ARG A 75 -5.95 1.94 -7.46
CA ARG A 75 -5.93 1.61 -8.88
C ARG A 75 -6.74 0.34 -9.10
N GLY A 76 -7.72 0.40 -10.00
CA GLY A 76 -8.62 -0.73 -10.27
C GLY A 76 -9.82 -0.84 -9.34
N ALA A 77 -10.13 0.19 -8.53
CA ALA A 77 -11.45 0.34 -7.92
C ALA A 77 -12.49 0.59 -9.02
N THR A 78 -12.91 -0.48 -9.68
CA THR A 78 -14.00 -0.47 -10.63
C THR A 78 -15.31 -0.19 -9.88
N ARG A 79 -16.22 0.60 -10.47
CA ARG A 79 -17.61 0.63 -9.98
C ARG A 79 -18.11 -0.82 -9.94
N ARG A 80 -18.83 -1.20 -8.89
CA ARG A 80 -19.49 -2.52 -8.80
C ARG A 80 -20.27 -2.76 -10.10
N GLY A 81 -19.84 -3.74 -10.90
CA GLY A 81 -20.41 -4.06 -12.21
C GLY A 81 -19.60 -3.61 -13.44
N SER A 82 -18.45 -2.96 -13.28
CA SER A 82 -17.65 -2.39 -14.41
C SER A 82 -16.22 -2.93 -14.44
N PHE A 83 -16.02 -4.21 -14.74
CA PHE A 83 -14.67 -4.77 -14.97
C PHE A 83 -14.20 -4.50 -16.40
N GLY A 84 -12.96 -4.04 -16.58
CA GLY A 84 -12.31 -3.93 -17.90
C GLY A 84 -12.33 -2.55 -18.59
N GLY A 85 -12.97 -1.54 -18.00
CA GLY A 85 -13.17 -0.24 -18.65
C GLY A 85 -14.21 -0.30 -19.77
N ASP A 86 -14.47 0.83 -20.44
CA ASP A 86 -15.31 0.83 -21.64
C ASP A 86 -14.60 0.05 -22.76
N ARG A 87 -15.39 -0.67 -23.57
CA ARG A 87 -14.87 -1.44 -24.71
C ARG A 87 -14.13 -0.48 -25.63
N GLN A 88 -12.80 -0.58 -25.72
CA GLN A 88 -12.00 0.25 -26.62
C GLN A 88 -12.51 0.04 -28.05
N ALA A 89 -12.99 1.13 -28.67
CA ALA A 89 -13.34 1.12 -30.09
C ALA A 89 -12.05 1.04 -30.91
N ASN A 90 -12.13 0.39 -32.08
CA ASN A 90 -11.00 0.32 -33.01
C ASN A 90 -10.56 1.74 -33.37
N LEU A 91 -9.29 2.05 -33.14
CA LEU A 91 -8.71 3.33 -33.49
C LEU A 91 -8.27 3.25 -34.96
N ASP A 92 -9.14 3.70 -35.88
CA ASP A 92 -8.80 3.80 -37.29
C ASP A 92 -7.79 4.93 -37.52
N LEU A 93 -6.50 4.60 -37.38
CA LEU A 93 -5.41 5.50 -37.77
C LEU A 93 -5.30 5.49 -39.30
N ARG A 94 -5.79 6.55 -39.96
CA ARG A 94 -5.53 6.78 -41.38
C ARG A 94 -4.07 7.21 -41.55
N SER A 95 -3.33 6.44 -42.35
CA SER A 95 -1.97 6.74 -42.81
C SER A 95 -1.94 7.92 -43.79
#